data_AF-A0A2V0PDR3-F1
#
_entry.id   AF-A0A2V0PDR3-F1
#
_cell.length_a   1.000
_cell.length_b   1.000
_cell.length_c   1.000
_cell.angle_alpha   90.00
_cell.angle_beta   90.00
_cell.angle_gamma   90.00
#
_symmetry.space_group_name_H-M   'P 1'
#
loop_
_entity.id
_entity.type
_entity.pdbx_description
1 polymer ?
#
loop_
_entity_poly.entity_id
_entity_poly.type
_entity_poly.pdbx_seq_one_letter_code
_entity_poly.pdbx_strand_id
1 'polypeptide(L)'
;MAHVSAKHYDPVATSKILTELIRKEEAKMRLSQSFSVPDPRRLVLLPAKPNATTPAAQPTEQQLAAAESMLSTLAGIKHAHQVPTEVYQLPVTSNMEYGFFAASVPELRDEPMFLHYNSHSDVTLFASSYVQLKGRSPFARDGGAGGAAAAAGRK
;
A
#
# COMPACT_ATOMS: atom_id res chain seq x y z
N MET A 1 -14.85 -52.56 -27.27
CA MET A 1 -14.20 -51.47 -26.49
C MET A 1 -13.49 -50.57 -27.48
N ALA A 2 -14.05 -49.40 -27.77
CA ALA A 2 -13.47 -48.48 -28.76
C ALA A 2 -12.43 -47.59 -28.06
N HIS A 3 -11.17 -47.76 -28.46
CA HIS A 3 -10.05 -46.95 -28.00
C HIS A 3 -10.27 -45.48 -28.37
N VAL A 4 -10.37 -44.61 -27.37
CA VAL A 4 -10.39 -43.16 -27.56
C VAL A 4 -8.97 -42.73 -27.90
N SER A 5 -8.68 -42.62 -29.19
CA SER A 5 -7.42 -42.09 -29.71
C SER A 5 -7.26 -40.63 -29.26
N ALA A 6 -6.15 -40.33 -28.59
CA ALA A 6 -5.77 -38.99 -28.16
C ALA A 6 -5.56 -38.11 -29.40
N LYS A 7 -6.61 -37.40 -29.82
CA LYS A 7 -6.57 -36.48 -30.95
C LYS A 7 -5.50 -35.42 -30.67
N HIS A 8 -4.50 -35.35 -31.56
CA HIS A 8 -3.50 -34.29 -31.56
C HIS A 8 -4.21 -32.93 -31.56
N TYR A 9 -3.75 -32.04 -30.67
CA TYR A 9 -4.29 -30.70 -30.55
C TYR A 9 -4.00 -29.91 -31.83
N ASP A 10 -5.05 -29.59 -32.58
CA ASP A 10 -4.97 -28.79 -33.80
C ASP A 10 -5.34 -27.33 -33.48
N PRO A 11 -4.37 -26.41 -33.42
CA PRO A 11 -4.62 -25.00 -33.12
C PRO A 11 -5.43 -24.29 -34.22
N VAL A 12 -5.42 -24.81 -35.46
CA VAL A 12 -6.16 -24.23 -36.59
C VAL A 12 -7.65 -24.58 -36.48
N ALA A 13 -7.97 -25.81 -36.08
CA ALA A 13 -9.35 -26.22 -35.80
C ALA A 13 -9.95 -25.47 -34.61
N THR A 14 -9.19 -25.25 -33.53
CA THR A 14 -9.65 -24.43 -32.40
C THR A 14 -9.91 -22.98 -32.81
N SER A 15 -9.09 -22.45 -33.72
CA SER A 15 -9.27 -21.10 -34.26
C SER A 15 -10.57 -20.98 -35.06
N LYS A 16 -10.91 -22.01 -35.86
CA LYS A 16 -12.19 -22.06 -36.60
C LYS A 16 -13.41 -22.12 -35.68
N ILE A 17 -13.34 -22.91 -34.61
CA ILE A 17 -14.42 -22.99 -33.62
C ILE A 17 -14.62 -21.63 -32.95
N LEU A 18 -13.53 -20.96 -32.58
CA LEU A 18 -13.58 -19.64 -31.95
C LEU A 18 -14.13 -18.56 -32.90
N THR A 19 -13.74 -18.57 -34.18
CA THR A 19 -14.30 -17.65 -35.18
C THR A 19 -15.80 -17.86 -35.40
N GLU A 20 -16.25 -19.12 -35.43
CA GLU A 20 -17.68 -19.43 -35.57
C GLU A 20 -18.47 -19.03 -34.31
N LEU A 21 -17.86 -19.15 -33.14
CA LEU A 21 -18.46 -18.71 -31.88
C LEU A 21 -18.62 -17.20 -31.84
N ILE A 22 -17.57 -16.45 -32.16
CA ILE A 22 -17.60 -14.98 -32.25
C ILE A 22 -18.67 -14.55 -33.26
N ARG A 23 -18.70 -15.16 -34.46
CA ARG A 23 -19.68 -14.81 -35.50
C ARG A 23 -21.13 -15.06 -35.04
N LYS A 24 -21.38 -16.13 -34.30
CA LYS A 24 -22.71 -16.44 -33.73
C LYS A 24 -23.08 -15.50 -32.60
N GLU A 25 -22.11 -15.07 -31.81
CA GLU A 25 -22.28 -14.10 -30.74
C GLU A 25 -22.63 -12.72 -31.32
N GLU A 26 -21.83 -12.20 -32.27
CA GLU A 26 -22.09 -10.95 -32.97
C GLU A 26 -23.48 -10.92 -33.64
N ALA A 27 -23.89 -12.02 -34.27
CA ALA A 27 -25.21 -12.12 -34.89
C ALA A 27 -26.38 -12.08 -33.88
N LYS A 28 -26.14 -12.49 -32.64
CA LYS A 28 -27.14 -12.53 -31.55
C LYS A 28 -27.03 -11.37 -30.57
N MET A 29 -25.91 -10.65 -30.56
CA MET A 29 -25.65 -9.54 -29.65
C MET A 29 -26.50 -8.34 -30.06
N ARG A 30 -27.77 -8.36 -29.67
CA ARG A 30 -28.67 -7.22 -29.80
C ARG A 30 -28.50 -6.38 -28.54
N LEU A 31 -27.69 -5.33 -28.63
CA LEU A 31 -27.79 -4.24 -27.67
C LEU A 31 -29.23 -3.71 -27.79
N SER A 32 -30.00 -3.74 -26.71
CA SER A 32 -31.33 -3.13 -26.68
C SER A 32 -31.17 -1.62 -26.90
N GLN A 33 -31.23 -1.18 -28.16
CA GLN A 33 -31.05 0.22 -28.55
C GLN A 33 -32.23 1.09 -28.11
N SER A 34 -33.41 0.48 -27.93
CA SER A 34 -34.60 1.13 -27.41
C SER A 34 -34.84 0.68 -25.97
N PHE A 35 -34.43 1.52 -25.02
CA PHE A 35 -34.92 1.40 -23.64
C PHE A 35 -36.26 2.13 -23.56
N SER A 36 -37.36 1.37 -23.51
CA SER A 36 -38.70 1.90 -23.28
C SER A 36 -39.23 1.36 -21.96
N VAL A 37 -39.64 2.26 -21.08
CA VAL A 37 -40.32 1.90 -19.84
C VAL A 37 -41.81 1.87 -20.13
N PRO A 38 -42.49 0.72 -20.01
CA PRO A 38 -43.90 0.56 -20.40
C PRO A 38 -44.86 1.48 -19.62
N ASP A 39 -44.51 1.86 -18.39
CA ASP A 39 -45.29 2.76 -17.56
C ASP A 39 -44.39 3.81 -16.88
N PRO A 40 -44.41 5.07 -17.32
CA PRO A 40 -43.57 6.12 -16.75
C PRO A 40 -43.96 6.49 -15.31
N ARG A 41 -45.14 6.10 -14.83
CA ARG A 41 -45.59 6.37 -13.45
C ARG A 41 -44.94 5.44 -12.43
N ARG A 42 -44.37 4.33 -12.88
CA ARG A 42 -43.60 3.38 -12.05
C ARG A 42 -42.12 3.73 -11.96
N LEU A 43 -41.69 4.82 -12.59
CA LEU A 43 -40.31 5.30 -12.48
C LEU A 43 -40.09 5.97 -11.12
N VAL A 44 -39.29 5.32 -10.27
CA VAL A 44 -38.75 5.94 -9.07
C VAL A 44 -37.58 6.81 -9.50
N LEU A 45 -37.82 8.12 -9.63
CA LEU A 45 -36.76 9.10 -9.91
C LEU A 45 -35.96 9.31 -8.62
N LEU A 46 -34.76 8.71 -8.57
CA LEU A 46 -33.82 8.99 -7.49
C LEU A 46 -33.18 10.36 -7.74
N PRO A 47 -33.28 11.30 -6.79
CA PRO A 47 -32.58 12.57 -6.92
C PRO A 47 -31.07 12.31 -6.98
N ALA A 48 -30.36 13.18 -7.71
CA ALA A 48 -28.90 13.14 -7.72
C ALA A 48 -28.36 13.23 -6.30
N LYS A 49 -27.24 12.56 -6.03
CA LYS A 49 -26.57 12.70 -4.73
C LYS A 49 -26.28 14.19 -4.51
N PRO A 50 -26.47 14.73 -3.29
CA PRO A 50 -26.18 16.13 -3.00
C PRO A 50 -24.70 16.48 -3.29
N ASN A 51 -23.82 15.48 -3.27
CA ASN A 51 -22.40 15.62 -3.58
C ASN A 51 -22.05 15.23 -5.03
N ALA A 52 -23.03 15.10 -5.92
CA ALA A 52 -22.80 14.82 -7.33
C ALA A 52 -22.34 16.11 -8.03
N THR A 53 -21.06 16.45 -7.88
CA THR A 53 -20.43 17.50 -8.67
C THR A 53 -20.09 16.93 -10.04
N THR A 54 -20.78 17.37 -11.10
CA THR A 54 -20.32 17.12 -12.48
C THR A 54 -19.09 17.99 -12.72
N PRO A 55 -17.89 17.42 -12.90
CA PRO A 55 -16.72 18.23 -13.24
C PRO A 55 -16.99 18.93 -14.57
N ALA A 56 -16.73 20.24 -14.64
CA ALA A 56 -16.83 20.98 -15.88
C ALA A 56 -15.87 20.35 -16.90
N ALA A 57 -16.36 20.06 -18.12
CA ALA A 57 -15.60 19.35 -19.15
C ALA A 57 -14.29 20.08 -19.55
N GLN A 58 -14.24 21.40 -19.35
CA GLN A 58 -13.03 22.22 -19.44
C GLN A 58 -13.08 23.30 -18.34
N PRO A 59 -12.21 23.22 -17.32
CA PRO A 59 -12.13 24.27 -16.30
C PRO A 59 -11.57 25.56 -16.93
N THR A 60 -12.15 26.71 -16.57
CA THR A 60 -11.65 28.02 -17.00
C THR A 60 -10.29 28.30 -16.35
N GLU A 61 -9.39 29.05 -17.00
CA GLU A 61 -8.08 29.43 -16.44
C GLU A 61 -8.19 30.07 -15.04
N GLN A 62 -9.23 30.87 -14.80
CA GLN A 62 -9.51 31.45 -13.48
C GLN A 62 -9.85 30.41 -12.42
N GLN A 63 -10.56 29.33 -12.80
CA GLN A 63 -10.90 28.23 -11.90
C GLN A 63 -9.66 27.39 -11.58
N LEU A 64 -8.77 27.21 -12.57
CA LEU A 64 -7.49 26.54 -12.36
C LEU A 64 -6.60 27.35 -11.42
N ALA A 65 -6.44 28.66 -11.64
CA ALA A 65 -5.66 29.52 -10.75
C ALA A 65 -6.24 29.56 -9.32
N ALA A 66 -7.57 29.60 -9.19
CA ALA A 66 -8.23 29.52 -7.89
C ALA A 66 -7.98 28.17 -7.20
N ALA A 67 -8.07 27.06 -7.94
CA ALA A 67 -7.79 25.73 -7.41
C ALA A 67 -6.32 25.57 -7.00
N GLU A 68 -5.37 26.08 -7.78
CA GLU A 68 -3.94 26.07 -7.47
C GLU A 68 -3.60 26.91 -6.24
N SER A 69 -4.21 28.09 -6.10
CA SER A 69 -4.05 28.92 -4.90
C SER A 69 -4.65 28.24 -3.66
N MET A 70 -5.79 27.56 -3.80
CA MET A 70 -6.40 26.80 -2.71
C MET A 70 -5.54 25.59 -2.33
N LEU A 71 -5.05 24.84 -3.33
CA LEU A 71 -4.16 23.69 -3.11
C LEU A 71 -2.84 24.11 -2.47
N SER A 72 -2.18 25.17 -2.93
CA SER A 72 -0.95 25.66 -2.29
C SER A 72 -1.19 26.12 -0.85
N THR A 73 -2.35 26.72 -0.57
CA THR A 73 -2.75 27.13 0.78
C THR A 73 -3.04 25.92 1.69
N LEU A 74 -3.61 24.83 1.17
CA LEU A 74 -3.99 23.66 1.95
C LEU A 74 -2.87 22.61 2.06
N ALA A 75 -2.14 22.39 0.98
CA ALA A 75 -1.09 21.39 0.84
C ALA A 75 0.30 21.93 1.22
N GLY A 76 0.44 23.24 1.44
CA GLY A 76 1.65 23.81 2.03
C GLY A 76 1.94 23.11 3.36
N ILE A 77 3.21 22.70 3.57
CA ILE A 77 3.65 22.09 4.82
C ILE A 77 3.63 23.17 5.91
N LYS A 78 2.45 23.40 6.46
CA LYS A 78 2.27 24.27 7.62
C LYS A 78 2.82 23.53 8.84
N HIS A 79 3.54 24.27 9.68
CA HIS A 79 4.03 23.76 10.96
C HIS A 79 5.01 22.57 10.83
N ALA A 80 5.82 22.51 9.77
CA ALA A 80 6.82 21.46 9.56
C ALA A 80 7.78 21.26 10.75
N HIS A 81 8.02 22.33 11.51
CA HIS A 81 8.97 22.35 12.61
C HIS A 81 8.31 22.23 13.99
N GLN A 82 6.99 22.23 14.07
CA GLN A 82 6.26 22.20 15.34
C GLN A 82 5.67 20.82 15.59
N VAL A 83 5.64 20.43 16.85
CA VAL A 83 5.07 19.13 17.24
C VAL A 83 3.54 19.27 17.23
N PRO A 84 2.76 18.23 16.83
CA PRO A 84 1.30 18.32 16.78
C PRO A 84 0.63 18.78 18.09
N THR A 85 1.25 18.54 19.24
CA THR A 85 0.79 18.99 20.57
C THR A 85 0.89 20.49 20.80
N GLU A 86 1.78 21.18 20.07
CA GLU A 86 1.92 22.64 20.15
C GLU A 86 0.90 23.34 19.24
N VAL A 87 0.51 22.67 18.15
CA VAL A 87 -0.38 23.21 17.12
C VAL A 87 -1.84 22.96 17.46
N TYR A 88 -2.16 21.78 17.98
CA TYR A 88 -3.52 21.34 18.26
C TYR A 88 -3.72 21.11 19.76
N GLN A 89 -4.91 21.43 20.28
CA GLN A 89 -5.27 21.14 21.67
C GLN A 89 -5.65 19.66 21.87
N LEU A 90 -6.13 19.00 20.82
CA LEU A 90 -6.61 17.62 20.83
C LEU A 90 -6.16 16.93 19.52
N PRO A 91 -5.99 15.60 19.51
CA PRO A 91 -5.65 14.88 18.28
C PRO A 91 -6.79 14.98 17.27
N VAL A 92 -6.46 15.40 16.05
CA VAL A 92 -7.46 15.62 14.98
C VAL A 92 -7.72 14.33 14.17
N THR A 93 -6.76 13.41 14.16
CA THR A 93 -6.84 12.16 13.41
C THR A 93 -6.48 10.98 14.30
N SER A 94 -7.00 9.79 13.99
CA SER A 94 -6.71 8.56 14.73
C SER A 94 -5.22 8.23 14.78
N ASN A 95 -4.46 8.56 13.73
CA ASN A 95 -3.01 8.36 13.71
C ASN A 95 -2.29 9.25 14.73
N MET A 96 -2.83 10.44 15.03
CA MET A 96 -2.23 11.33 16.04
C MET A 96 -2.47 10.80 17.46
N GLU A 97 -3.60 10.13 17.72
CA GLU A 97 -3.99 9.67 19.06
C GLU A 97 -2.90 8.83 19.76
N TYR A 98 -2.18 7.98 19.01
CA TYR A 98 -1.18 7.07 19.57
C TYR A 98 0.03 7.76 20.23
N GLY A 99 0.39 8.96 19.77
CA GLY A 99 1.57 9.68 20.25
C GLY A 99 1.26 11.06 20.85
N PHE A 100 0.01 11.53 20.75
CA PHE A 100 -0.35 12.90 21.10
C PHE A 100 -0.05 13.24 22.55
N PHE A 101 -0.31 12.33 23.48
CA PHE A 101 -0.07 12.55 24.91
C PHE A 101 1.27 12.00 25.41
N ALA A 102 2.12 11.47 24.52
CA ALA A 102 3.38 10.86 24.92
C ALA A 102 4.32 11.84 25.64
N ALA A 103 4.30 13.12 25.25
CA ALA A 103 5.11 14.17 25.90
C ALA A 103 4.55 14.64 27.25
N SER A 104 3.25 14.44 27.51
CA SER A 104 2.60 14.87 28.77
C SER A 104 2.53 13.74 29.81
N VAL A 105 2.77 12.50 29.41
CA VAL A 105 3.00 11.42 30.36
C VAL A 105 4.37 11.70 30.99
N PRO A 106 4.45 11.98 32.30
CA PRO A 106 5.75 12.10 32.96
C PRO A 106 6.49 10.80 32.67
N GLU A 107 7.71 10.93 32.11
CA GLU A 107 8.60 9.80 31.78
C GLU A 107 8.32 8.70 32.79
N LEU A 108 7.72 7.57 32.33
CA LEU A 108 7.54 6.42 33.21
C LEU A 108 8.91 6.23 33.82
N ARG A 109 9.06 6.57 35.11
CA ARG A 109 10.34 6.46 35.77
C ARG A 109 10.75 5.05 35.51
N ASP A 110 11.87 4.92 34.83
CA ASP A 110 12.43 3.66 34.40
C ASP A 110 12.62 2.83 35.66
N GLU A 111 11.62 2.02 36.00
CA GLU A 111 11.57 1.31 37.26
C GLU A 111 12.64 0.23 37.15
N PRO A 112 13.71 0.28 37.95
CA PRO A 112 14.86 -0.61 37.79
C PRO A 112 14.49 -2.09 37.99
N MET A 113 13.30 -2.35 38.56
CA MET A 113 12.72 -3.68 38.70
C MET A 113 12.32 -4.32 37.37
N PHE A 114 11.97 -3.54 36.35
CA PHE A 114 11.50 -4.04 35.05
C PHE A 114 12.50 -3.78 33.91
N LEU A 115 13.58 -3.05 34.18
CA LEU A 115 14.64 -2.79 33.23
C LEU A 115 15.67 -3.93 33.24
N HIS A 116 15.49 -4.88 32.33
CA HIS A 116 16.48 -5.90 32.04
C HIS A 116 17.07 -5.65 30.66
N TYR A 117 17.94 -4.65 30.56
CA TYR A 117 18.72 -4.46 29.35
C TYR A 117 19.66 -5.66 29.16
N ASN A 118 19.76 -6.14 27.91
CA ASN A 118 20.76 -7.13 27.54
C ASN A 118 22.14 -6.47 27.64
N SER A 119 22.75 -6.53 28.82
CA SER A 119 24.13 -6.10 29.01
C SER A 119 25.05 -7.05 28.26
N HIS A 120 26.16 -6.50 27.74
CA HIS A 120 27.18 -7.33 27.12
C HIS A 120 27.78 -8.25 28.18
N SER A 121 27.75 -9.57 27.94
CA SER A 121 28.52 -10.51 28.74
C SER A 121 30.01 -10.37 28.41
N ASP A 122 30.88 -10.80 29.34
CA ASP A 122 32.34 -10.78 29.15
C ASP A 122 32.77 -11.50 27.87
N VAL A 123 32.06 -12.57 27.52
CA VAL A 123 32.27 -13.32 26.27
C VAL A 123 31.99 -12.46 25.05
N THR A 124 30.95 -11.63 25.09
CA THR A 124 30.57 -10.72 24.01
C THR A 124 31.56 -9.55 23.88
N LEU A 125 32.05 -9.02 25.01
CA LEU A 125 33.09 -7.98 25.04
C LEU A 125 34.45 -8.50 24.55
N PHE A 126 34.80 -9.73 24.93
CA PHE A 126 35.98 -10.39 24.41
C PHE A 126 35.86 -10.65 22.91
N ALA A 127 34.70 -11.12 22.44
CA ALA A 127 34.48 -11.37 21.02
C ALA A 127 34.56 -10.09 20.19
N SER A 128 34.01 -8.98 20.66
CA SER A 128 34.08 -7.70 19.95
C SER A 128 35.51 -7.15 19.88
N SER A 129 36.25 -7.16 20.99
CA SER A 129 37.66 -6.74 21.03
C SER A 129 38.57 -7.64 20.19
N TYR A 130 38.32 -8.95 20.19
CA TYR A 130 39.07 -9.91 19.37
C TYR A 130 38.84 -9.67 17.86
N VAL A 131 37.60 -9.41 17.44
CA VAL A 131 37.28 -9.05 16.05
C VAL A 131 37.99 -7.76 15.64
N GLN A 132 38.03 -6.75 16.51
CA GLN A 132 38.74 -5.49 16.23
C GLN A 132 40.24 -5.68 16.04
N LEU A 133 40.88 -6.56 16.83
CA LEU A 133 42.32 -6.81 16.78
C LEU A 133 42.76 -7.76 15.66
N LYS A 134 41.95 -8.79 15.39
CA LYS A 134 42.32 -9.90 14.49
C LYS A 134 41.52 -9.93 13.19
N GLY A 135 40.51 -9.08 13.04
CA GLY A 135 39.63 -9.03 11.86
C GLY A 135 38.74 -10.25 11.70
N ARG A 136 38.71 -11.15 12.69
CA ARG A 136 37.99 -12.43 12.65
C ARG A 136 37.39 -12.72 14.03
N SER A 137 36.24 -13.39 14.07
CA SER A 137 35.63 -13.77 15.35
C SER A 137 36.40 -14.91 16.03
N PRO A 138 36.51 -14.92 17.37
CA PRO A 138 37.23 -15.97 18.09
C PRO A 138 36.53 -17.34 18.02
N PHE A 139 35.29 -17.38 17.54
CA PHE A 139 34.52 -18.60 17.34
C PHE A 139 34.54 -19.12 15.90
N ALA A 140 35.28 -18.46 15.00
CA ALA A 140 35.42 -18.91 13.63
C ALA A 140 36.37 -20.12 13.55
N ARG A 141 35.93 -21.25 12.99
CA ARG A 141 36.76 -22.46 12.82
C ARG A 141 37.88 -22.22 11.81
N ASP A 142 39.12 -22.56 12.14
CA ASP A 142 40.34 -22.31 11.34
C ASP A 142 40.49 -23.13 10.04
N GLY A 143 39.42 -23.74 9.53
CA GLY A 143 39.49 -24.52 8.29
C GLY A 143 38.17 -25.09 7.79
N GLY A 144 37.03 -24.50 8.18
CA GLY A 144 35.72 -24.96 7.73
C GLY A 144 35.18 -24.10 6.59
N ALA A 145 35.24 -24.61 5.36
CA ALA A 145 34.41 -24.11 4.28
C ALA A 145 32.93 -24.26 4.68
N GLY A 146 32.21 -23.15 4.85
CA GLY A 146 30.77 -23.15 5.08
C GLY A 146 30.32 -22.05 6.03
N GLY A 147 29.67 -21.02 5.46
CA GLY A 147 28.93 -20.01 6.24
C GLY A 147 29.28 -18.56 5.91
N ALA A 148 29.31 -18.19 4.63
CA ALA A 148 29.09 -16.81 4.25
C ALA A 148 27.65 -16.43 4.60
N ALA A 149 27.42 -15.88 5.79
CA ALA A 149 26.19 -15.15 6.09
C ALA A 149 26.47 -14.11 7.19
N ALA A 150 26.10 -12.86 6.87
CA ALA A 150 25.98 -11.70 7.76
C ALA A 150 27.26 -10.93 8.13
N ALA A 151 27.89 -10.32 7.12
CA ALA A 151 28.50 -9.00 7.26
C ALA A 151 28.44 -8.23 5.94
N ALA A 152 27.23 -8.03 5.43
CA ALA A 152 26.96 -7.03 4.41
C ALA A 152 25.84 -6.12 4.94
N GLY A 153 26.18 -4.85 5.18
CA GLY A 153 25.21 -3.78 5.37
C GLY A 153 25.22 -3.12 6.75
N ARG A 154 26.01 -2.07 6.89
CA ARG A 154 25.53 -0.69 7.14
C ARG A 154 26.74 0.26 7.18
N LYS A 155 26.91 0.98 6.08
CA LYS A 155 27.39 2.37 6.15
C LYS A 155 26.19 3.25 6.45
#